data_AF-A0AAN7CIQ9-F1
#
_entry.id   AF-A0AAN7CIQ9-F1
#
_cell.length_a   1.000
_cell.length_b   1.000
_cell.length_c   1.000
_cell.angle_alpha   90.00
_cell.angle_beta   90.00
_cell.angle_gamma   90.00
#
_symmetry.space_group_name_H-M   'P 1'
#
loop_
_entity.id
_entity.type
_entity.pdbx_description
1 polymer ?
#
loop_
_entity_poly.entity_id
_entity_poly.type
_entity_poly.pdbx_seq_one_letter_code
_entity_poly.pdbx_strand_id
1 'polypeptide(L)'
;MADFQAIAAQFVEHYYNTFDTDRKNLAGLYRENSMLTFENTQQLGVNAIVEKLVSLPFQKVKHAPTATDAQPTPNGGIIILVTGQLLVDEEQRPLNYAQAFQLCQDPAGGWFVFNDIFKLVYADRHTPHRLGILTMILCFALGIANIFTFHVLLIIFSVLCLVSSFIILFIEVPLLLRICPTSAAFDGFIRRISTNYMRAAAYGVMAVVQWLSLIIAASSLIAAAVLLTATALCYLLAGIKGQAFVGSKTLGGAGVAQMIV
;
A
#
# COMPACT_ATOMS: atom_id res chain seq x y z
N MET A 1 -31.42 -29.15 -9.57
CA MET A 1 -30.08 -28.52 -9.63
C MET A 1 -29.57 -28.46 -8.21
N ALA A 2 -28.37 -28.97 -7.94
CA ALA A 2 -27.74 -28.73 -6.64
C ALA A 2 -27.66 -27.21 -6.41
N ASP A 3 -27.93 -26.77 -5.20
CA ASP A 3 -27.85 -25.35 -4.84
C ASP A 3 -26.37 -24.95 -4.75
N PHE A 4 -25.77 -24.64 -5.91
CA PHE A 4 -24.36 -24.28 -6.04
C PHE A 4 -24.00 -23.06 -5.18
N GLN A 5 -24.97 -22.20 -4.87
CA GLN A 5 -24.77 -21.04 -3.99
C GLN A 5 -24.55 -21.51 -2.55
N ALA A 6 -25.37 -22.45 -2.06
CA ALA A 6 -25.19 -23.04 -0.75
C ALA A 6 -23.84 -23.77 -0.61
N ILE A 7 -23.44 -24.53 -1.64
CA ILE A 7 -22.14 -25.23 -1.67
C ILE A 7 -20.99 -24.22 -1.63
N ALA A 8 -21.08 -23.15 -2.44
CA ALA A 8 -20.06 -22.11 -2.46
C ALA A 8 -19.93 -21.39 -1.11
N ALA A 9 -21.05 -21.05 -0.46
CA ALA A 9 -21.05 -20.42 0.85
C ALA A 9 -20.39 -21.30 1.92
N GLN A 10 -20.76 -22.59 1.98
CA GLN A 10 -20.16 -23.55 2.90
C GLN A 10 -18.67 -23.76 2.62
N PHE A 11 -18.28 -23.84 1.36
CA PHE A 11 -16.88 -23.96 0.96
C PHE A 11 -16.07 -22.73 1.43
N VAL A 12 -16.56 -21.52 1.17
CA VAL A 12 -15.90 -20.27 1.54
C VAL A 12 -15.70 -20.17 3.06
N GLU A 13 -16.76 -20.46 3.82
CA GLU A 13 -16.68 -20.49 5.28
C GLU A 13 -15.66 -21.54 5.77
N HIS A 14 -15.72 -22.76 5.24
CA HIS A 14 -14.80 -23.82 5.61
C HIS A 14 -13.34 -23.49 5.25
N TYR A 15 -13.10 -22.98 4.04
CA TYR A 15 -11.76 -22.65 3.54
C TYR A 15 -11.11 -21.59 4.43
N TYR A 16 -11.76 -20.44 4.65
CA TYR A 16 -11.17 -19.35 5.42
C TYR A 16 -11.04 -19.68 6.91
N ASN A 17 -12.01 -20.37 7.52
CA ASN A 17 -11.87 -20.82 8.91
C ASN A 17 -10.69 -21.79 9.09
N THR A 18 -10.49 -22.69 8.12
CA THR A 18 -9.36 -23.62 8.12
C THR A 18 -8.04 -22.87 7.90
N PHE A 19 -8.01 -21.92 6.97
CA PHE A 19 -6.83 -21.09 6.70
C PHE A 19 -6.40 -20.30 7.95
N ASP A 20 -7.35 -19.65 8.61
CA ASP A 20 -7.13 -18.78 9.78
C ASP A 20 -6.69 -19.58 11.01
N THR A 21 -7.13 -20.84 11.14
CA THR A 21 -6.81 -21.71 12.27
C THR A 21 -5.49 -22.45 12.06
N ASP A 22 -5.40 -23.23 10.98
CA ASP A 22 -4.20 -23.95 10.58
C ASP A 22 -4.29 -24.32 9.08
N ARG A 23 -3.68 -23.46 8.27
CA ARG A 23 -3.62 -23.59 6.81
C ARG A 23 -3.01 -24.90 6.30
N LYS A 24 -2.28 -25.68 7.11
CA LYS A 24 -1.80 -27.01 6.72
C LYS A 24 -2.95 -27.97 6.45
N ASN A 25 -4.09 -27.77 7.12
CA ASN A 25 -5.27 -28.61 6.97
C ASN A 25 -6.02 -28.38 5.65
N LEU A 26 -5.63 -27.38 4.85
CA LEU A 26 -6.18 -27.15 3.51
C LEU A 26 -5.72 -28.20 2.48
N ALA A 27 -4.70 -29.00 2.79
CA ALA A 27 -4.17 -30.02 1.88
C ALA A 27 -5.27 -30.93 1.28
N GLY A 28 -6.27 -31.31 2.09
CA GLY A 28 -7.36 -32.19 1.65
C GLY A 28 -8.31 -31.59 0.60
N LEU A 29 -8.31 -30.25 0.46
CA LEU A 29 -9.14 -29.55 -0.52
C LEU A 29 -8.52 -29.53 -1.93
N TYR A 30 -7.23 -29.85 -2.05
CA TYR A 30 -6.49 -29.82 -3.32
C TYR A 30 -6.19 -31.23 -3.84
N ARG A 31 -5.81 -31.31 -5.11
CA ARG A 31 -5.40 -32.52 -5.85
C ARG A 31 -4.10 -32.25 -6.59
N GLU A 32 -3.49 -33.28 -7.15
CA GLU A 32 -2.24 -33.16 -7.92
C GLU A 32 -2.36 -32.27 -9.17
N ASN A 33 -3.57 -32.15 -9.71
CA ASN A 33 -3.87 -31.25 -10.84
C ASN A 33 -4.38 -29.88 -10.41
N SER A 34 -4.44 -29.58 -9.10
CA SER A 34 -4.82 -28.27 -8.61
C SER A 34 -3.72 -27.24 -8.85
N MET A 35 -4.11 -26.01 -9.15
CA MET A 35 -3.18 -24.91 -9.33
C MET A 35 -3.57 -23.70 -8.48
N LEU A 36 -2.60 -23.19 -7.72
CA LEU A 36 -2.68 -21.92 -6.99
C LEU A 36 -1.88 -20.86 -7.73
N THR A 37 -2.44 -19.67 -7.90
CA THR A 37 -1.69 -18.45 -8.23
C THR A 37 -1.81 -17.47 -7.05
N PHE A 38 -0.70 -17.20 -6.36
CA PHE A 38 -0.66 -16.28 -5.23
C PHE A 38 0.23 -15.08 -5.56
N GLU A 39 -0.33 -13.85 -5.59
CA GLU A 39 0.43 -12.60 -5.86
C GLU A 39 1.35 -12.69 -7.11
N ASN A 40 0.90 -13.42 -8.15
CA ASN A 40 1.58 -13.71 -9.43
C ASN A 40 2.52 -14.95 -9.46
N THR A 41 2.72 -15.68 -8.36
CA THR A 41 3.48 -16.94 -8.36
C THR A 41 2.54 -18.14 -8.50
N GLN A 42 2.83 -19.03 -9.45
CA GLN A 42 2.05 -20.24 -9.69
C GLN A 42 2.64 -21.44 -8.94
N GLN A 43 1.78 -22.26 -8.37
CA GLN A 43 2.12 -23.52 -7.70
C GLN A 43 1.18 -24.61 -8.21
N LEU A 44 1.74 -25.73 -8.64
CA LEU A 44 0.99 -26.88 -9.15
C LEU A 44 1.09 -28.05 -8.17
N GLY A 45 -0.03 -28.67 -7.85
CA GLY A 45 -0.11 -29.84 -6.99
C GLY A 45 -0.15 -29.52 -5.49
N VAL A 46 -0.64 -30.48 -4.70
CA VAL A 46 -0.98 -30.29 -3.28
C VAL A 46 0.24 -29.84 -2.46
N ASN A 47 1.38 -30.48 -2.65
CA ASN A 47 2.58 -30.22 -1.85
C ASN A 47 3.10 -28.79 -2.06
N ALA A 48 3.24 -28.34 -3.32
CA ALA A 48 3.72 -27.01 -3.64
C ALA A 48 2.75 -25.91 -3.16
N ILE A 49 1.43 -26.17 -3.27
CA ILE A 49 0.39 -25.27 -2.77
C ILE A 49 0.54 -25.10 -1.25
N VAL A 50 0.53 -26.20 -0.49
CA VAL A 50 0.61 -26.15 0.98
C VAL A 50 1.92 -25.53 1.45
N GLU A 51 3.04 -25.85 0.80
CA GLU A 51 4.34 -25.23 1.08
C GLU A 51 4.30 -23.70 0.88
N LYS A 52 3.71 -23.22 -0.22
CA LYS A 52 3.54 -21.77 -0.43
C LYS A 52 2.64 -21.15 0.65
N LEU A 53 1.54 -21.78 1.02
CA LEU A 53 0.63 -21.25 2.05
C LEU A 53 1.30 -21.17 3.45
N VAL A 54 2.12 -22.18 3.80
CA VAL A 54 2.85 -22.25 5.07
C VAL A 54 4.05 -21.29 5.13
N SER A 55 4.71 -21.04 3.99
CA SER A 55 5.85 -20.13 3.91
C SER A 55 5.50 -18.64 3.96
N LEU A 56 4.21 -18.28 3.92
CA LEU A 56 3.77 -16.90 4.06
C LEU A 56 4.23 -16.33 5.42
N PRO A 57 4.87 -15.15 5.45
CA PRO A 57 5.56 -14.66 6.65
C PRO A 57 4.62 -13.91 7.60
N PHE A 58 3.57 -14.60 8.02
CA PHE A 58 2.67 -14.16 9.07
C PHE A 58 2.18 -15.35 9.90
N GLN A 59 2.04 -15.15 11.20
CA GLN A 59 1.64 -16.23 12.11
C GLN A 59 0.12 -16.34 12.21
N LYS A 60 -0.56 -15.20 12.38
CA LYS A 60 -2.02 -15.14 12.45
C LYS A 60 -2.57 -14.38 11.26
N VAL A 61 -3.69 -14.86 10.74
CA VAL A 61 -4.48 -14.13 9.76
C VAL A 61 -5.94 -14.30 10.13
N LYS A 62 -6.75 -13.28 9.83
CA LYS A 62 -8.19 -13.35 9.94
C LYS A 62 -8.81 -12.84 8.66
N HIS A 63 -9.46 -13.72 7.91
CA HIS A 63 -10.22 -13.33 6.74
C HIS A 63 -11.63 -12.87 7.16
N ALA A 64 -12.11 -11.84 6.47
CA ALA A 64 -13.45 -11.29 6.58
C ALA A 64 -13.99 -11.11 5.15
N PRO A 65 -14.57 -12.17 4.56
CA PRO A 65 -15.24 -12.07 3.27
C PRO A 65 -16.37 -11.04 3.32
N THR A 66 -16.41 -10.13 2.34
CA THR A 66 -17.44 -9.08 2.24
C THR A 66 -18.51 -9.44 1.22
N ALA A 67 -18.09 -10.01 0.09
CA ALA A 67 -18.99 -10.49 -0.94
C ALA A 67 -18.49 -11.82 -1.50
N THR A 68 -19.42 -12.70 -1.85
CA THR A 68 -19.17 -13.99 -2.47
C THR A 68 -20.18 -14.18 -3.59
N ASP A 69 -19.68 -14.30 -4.80
CA ASP A 69 -20.47 -14.55 -5.99
C ASP A 69 -20.09 -15.93 -6.54
N ALA A 70 -21.10 -16.73 -6.92
CA ALA A 70 -20.87 -18.07 -7.44
C ALA A 70 -21.66 -18.31 -8.73
N GLN A 71 -21.07 -19.08 -9.65
CA GLN A 71 -21.71 -19.51 -10.88
C GLN A 71 -21.39 -20.99 -11.16
N PRO A 72 -22.30 -21.76 -11.77
CA PRO A 72 -21.99 -23.10 -12.24
C PRO A 72 -21.04 -23.04 -13.44
N THR A 73 -20.11 -23.99 -13.54
CA THR A 73 -19.26 -24.16 -14.72
C THR A 73 -19.78 -25.31 -15.59
N PRO A 74 -19.34 -25.40 -16.86
CA PRO A 74 -19.47 -26.64 -17.62
C PRO A 74 -18.90 -27.82 -16.83
N ASN A 75 -19.47 -29.02 -17.02
CA ASN A 75 -19.10 -30.26 -16.32
C ASN A 75 -19.46 -30.33 -14.82
N GLY A 76 -20.40 -29.50 -14.35
CA GLY A 76 -20.93 -29.60 -12.98
C GLY A 76 -20.02 -29.03 -11.89
N GLY A 77 -19.02 -28.24 -12.27
CA GLY A 77 -18.19 -27.47 -11.34
C GLY A 77 -18.84 -26.15 -10.90
N ILE A 78 -18.14 -25.41 -10.04
CA ILE A 78 -18.59 -24.11 -9.51
C ILE A 78 -17.41 -23.15 -9.57
N ILE A 79 -17.59 -21.95 -10.13
CA ILE A 79 -16.64 -20.85 -9.99
C ILE A 79 -17.14 -19.89 -8.91
N ILE A 80 -16.25 -19.46 -8.04
CA ILE A 80 -16.54 -18.62 -6.88
C ILE A 80 -15.59 -17.45 -6.93
N LEU A 81 -16.11 -16.23 -6.82
CA LEU A 81 -15.35 -15.01 -6.61
C LEU A 81 -15.63 -14.50 -5.20
N VAL A 82 -14.57 -14.36 -4.41
CA VAL A 82 -14.62 -13.77 -3.08
C VAL A 82 -13.90 -12.42 -3.13
N THR A 83 -14.53 -11.40 -2.57
CA THR A 83 -13.86 -10.15 -2.23
C THR A 83 -14.03 -9.90 -0.75
N GLY A 84 -12.98 -9.39 -0.11
CA GLY A 84 -13.00 -9.25 1.33
C GLY A 84 -11.82 -8.48 1.87
N GLN A 85 -11.72 -8.52 3.19
CA GLN A 85 -10.62 -7.97 3.96
C GLN A 85 -9.91 -9.08 4.71
N LEU A 86 -8.60 -8.94 4.90
CA LEU A 86 -7.85 -9.80 5.80
C LEU A 86 -7.01 -8.95 6.75
N LEU A 87 -6.93 -9.38 7.99
CA LEU A 87 -6.06 -8.81 9.02
C LEU A 87 -4.92 -9.77 9.28
N VAL A 88 -3.70 -9.26 9.36
CA VAL A 88 -2.49 -10.06 9.53
C VAL A 88 -1.85 -9.73 10.88
N ASP A 89 -1.52 -10.76 11.66
CA ASP A 89 -0.93 -10.67 12.99
C ASP A 89 -1.70 -9.71 13.93
N GLU A 90 -1.02 -8.76 14.56
CA GLU A 90 -1.62 -7.70 15.39
C GLU A 90 -1.83 -6.39 14.61
N GLU A 91 -1.70 -6.42 13.29
CA GLU A 91 -1.90 -5.23 12.49
C GLU A 91 -3.38 -4.82 12.53
N GLN A 92 -3.63 -3.59 12.99
CA GLN A 92 -4.99 -3.04 13.08
C GLN A 92 -5.58 -2.68 11.70
N ARG A 93 -4.83 -2.86 10.61
CA ARG A 93 -5.21 -2.40 9.27
C ARG A 93 -5.58 -3.57 8.38
N PRO A 94 -6.86 -3.69 7.96
CA PRO A 94 -7.26 -4.71 7.01
C PRO A 94 -6.68 -4.43 5.62
N LEU A 95 -6.22 -5.49 4.95
CA LEU A 95 -5.86 -5.50 3.54
C LEU A 95 -7.04 -6.01 2.74
N ASN A 96 -7.37 -5.33 1.63
CA ASN A 96 -8.38 -5.84 0.72
C ASN A 96 -7.79 -6.95 -0.14
N TYR A 97 -8.57 -8.00 -0.42
CA TYR A 97 -8.18 -9.07 -1.31
C TYR A 97 -9.33 -9.45 -2.23
N ALA A 98 -8.97 -10.08 -3.34
CA ALA A 98 -9.87 -10.81 -4.21
C ALA A 98 -9.30 -12.22 -4.39
N GLN A 99 -10.16 -13.23 -4.30
CA GLN A 99 -9.78 -14.61 -4.50
C GLN A 99 -10.83 -15.31 -5.35
N ALA A 100 -10.37 -16.05 -6.36
CA ALA A 100 -11.24 -16.84 -7.22
C ALA A 100 -10.94 -18.33 -7.03
N PHE A 101 -11.98 -19.13 -6.85
CA PHE A 101 -11.90 -20.58 -6.76
C PHE A 101 -12.68 -21.22 -7.88
N GLN A 102 -12.17 -22.32 -8.41
CA GLN A 102 -12.94 -23.23 -9.25
C GLN A 102 -13.02 -24.58 -8.56
N LEU A 103 -14.22 -24.98 -8.18
CA LEU A 103 -14.51 -26.28 -7.60
C LEU A 103 -14.89 -27.27 -8.70
N CYS A 104 -14.34 -28.48 -8.61
CA CYS A 104 -14.68 -29.62 -9.44
C CYS A 104 -15.06 -30.81 -8.57
N GLN A 105 -15.75 -31.78 -9.15
CA GLN A 105 -16.04 -33.05 -8.48
C GLN A 105 -15.04 -34.11 -8.92
N ASP A 106 -14.54 -34.88 -7.96
CA ASP A 106 -13.83 -36.12 -8.23
C ASP A 106 -14.78 -37.18 -8.81
N PRO A 107 -14.28 -38.24 -9.45
CA PRO A 107 -15.12 -39.36 -9.91
C PRO A 107 -15.96 -40.01 -8.80
N ALA A 108 -15.53 -39.88 -7.54
CA ALA A 108 -16.24 -40.34 -6.35
C ALA A 108 -17.33 -39.36 -5.84
N GLY A 109 -17.52 -38.22 -6.50
CA GLY A 109 -18.51 -37.19 -6.15
C GLY A 109 -18.07 -36.18 -5.08
N GLY A 110 -16.83 -36.26 -4.59
CA GLY A 110 -16.27 -35.30 -3.64
C GLY A 110 -15.85 -33.99 -4.30
N TRP A 111 -16.02 -32.85 -3.62
CA TRP A 111 -15.58 -31.55 -4.13
C TRP A 111 -14.11 -31.29 -3.82
N PHE A 112 -13.40 -30.69 -4.77
CA PHE A 112 -12.03 -30.22 -4.60
C PHE A 112 -11.79 -28.92 -5.38
N VAL A 113 -10.75 -28.19 -4.99
CA VAL A 113 -10.33 -26.93 -5.63
C VAL A 113 -9.42 -27.26 -6.81
N PHE A 114 -9.88 -27.00 -8.03
CA PHE A 114 -9.09 -27.17 -9.25
C PHE A 114 -8.22 -25.94 -9.54
N ASN A 115 -8.79 -24.74 -9.46
CA ASN A 115 -8.04 -23.47 -9.58
C ASN A 115 -8.27 -22.60 -8.35
N ASP A 116 -7.21 -21.96 -7.88
CA ASP A 116 -7.21 -20.96 -6.82
C ASP A 116 -6.36 -19.77 -7.25
N ILE A 117 -6.93 -18.57 -7.30
CA ILE A 117 -6.22 -17.35 -7.70
C ILE A 117 -6.44 -16.32 -6.61
N PHE A 118 -5.39 -15.99 -5.88
CA PHE A 118 -5.40 -15.01 -4.81
C PHE A 118 -4.62 -13.76 -5.22
N LYS A 119 -5.22 -12.60 -4.98
CA LYS A 119 -4.59 -11.29 -5.20
C LYS A 119 -5.00 -10.30 -4.12
N LEU A 120 -4.00 -9.64 -3.53
CA LEU A 120 -4.21 -8.46 -2.71
C LEU A 120 -4.62 -7.30 -3.62
N VAL A 121 -5.73 -6.67 -3.27
CA VAL A 121 -6.26 -5.50 -3.97
C VAL A 121 -5.66 -4.27 -3.31
N TYR A 122 -4.50 -3.88 -3.83
CA TYR A 122 -3.92 -2.59 -3.50
C TYR A 122 -4.76 -1.50 -4.15
N ALA A 123 -5.21 -0.52 -3.36
CA ALA A 123 -5.73 0.70 -3.93
C ALA A 123 -4.61 1.32 -4.79
N ASP A 124 -4.80 1.33 -6.12
CA ASP A 124 -3.84 1.90 -7.05
C ASP A 124 -3.83 3.42 -6.81
N ARG A 125 -2.91 3.86 -5.95
CA ARG A 125 -2.82 5.25 -5.51
C ARG A 125 -1.90 5.96 -6.48
N HIS A 126 -2.44 6.87 -7.27
CA HIS A 126 -1.69 8.04 -7.72
C HIS A 126 -1.17 8.77 -6.48
N THR A 127 0.04 8.42 -6.04
CA THR A 127 0.55 8.80 -4.73
C THR A 127 1.07 10.25 -4.75
N PRO A 128 0.72 11.08 -3.73
CA PRO A 128 1.31 12.40 -3.52
C PRO A 128 2.84 12.36 -3.34
N HIS A 129 3.39 11.19 -3.00
CA HIS A 129 4.83 10.92 -2.88
C HIS A 129 5.66 11.33 -4.10
N ARG A 130 5.20 11.01 -5.34
CA ARG A 130 5.99 11.36 -6.55
C ARG A 130 6.12 12.87 -6.70
N LEU A 131 5.07 13.60 -6.33
CA LEU A 131 5.05 15.06 -6.32
C LEU A 131 5.92 15.61 -5.18
N GLY A 132 5.92 14.96 -4.01
CA GLY A 132 6.80 15.29 -2.90
C GLY A 132 8.29 15.23 -3.26
N ILE A 133 8.73 14.16 -3.94
CA ILE A 133 10.12 14.02 -4.42
C ILE A 133 10.46 15.06 -5.48
N LEU A 134 9.56 15.31 -6.42
CA LEU A 134 9.78 16.37 -7.43
C LEU A 134 9.95 17.73 -6.73
N THR A 135 9.13 17.99 -5.71
CA THR A 135 9.19 19.22 -4.91
C THR A 135 10.48 19.33 -4.12
N MET A 136 11.00 18.22 -3.58
CA MET A 136 12.30 18.15 -2.92
C MET A 136 13.43 18.62 -3.85
N ILE A 137 13.54 18.01 -5.03
CA ILE A 137 14.59 18.30 -6.01
C ILE A 137 14.50 19.76 -6.47
N LEU A 138 13.28 20.22 -6.73
CA LEU A 138 13.03 21.58 -7.20
C LEU A 138 13.34 22.62 -6.12
N CYS A 139 12.95 22.41 -4.86
CA CYS A 139 13.30 23.31 -3.75
C CYS A 139 14.82 23.37 -3.53
N PHE A 140 15.51 22.24 -3.66
CA PHE A 140 16.97 22.20 -3.56
C PHE A 140 17.63 23.03 -4.67
N ALA A 141 17.24 22.80 -5.93
CA ALA A 141 17.79 23.50 -7.08
C ALA A 141 17.53 25.02 -7.03
N LEU A 142 16.29 25.41 -6.72
CA LEU A 142 15.89 26.82 -6.66
C LEU A 142 16.46 27.53 -5.43
N GLY A 143 16.58 26.84 -4.29
CA GLY A 143 17.26 27.35 -3.12
C GLY A 143 18.68 27.76 -3.44
N ILE A 144 19.46 26.88 -4.09
CA ILE A 144 20.84 27.20 -4.50
C ILE A 144 20.87 28.31 -5.55
N ALA A 145 20.01 28.25 -6.57
CA ALA A 145 20.00 29.21 -7.67
C ALA A 145 19.77 30.66 -7.20
N ASN A 146 18.98 30.87 -6.15
CA ASN A 146 18.61 32.19 -5.65
C ASN A 146 19.47 32.69 -4.48
N ILE A 147 20.48 31.94 -4.03
CA ILE A 147 21.44 32.39 -3.00
C ILE A 147 22.37 33.50 -3.55
N PHE A 148 22.67 33.47 -4.85
CA PHE A 148 23.62 34.41 -5.48
C PHE A 148 22.98 35.76 -5.88
N THR A 149 21.92 36.19 -5.19
CA THR A 149 21.22 37.45 -5.47
C THR A 149 21.68 38.56 -4.53
N PHE A 150 21.62 39.82 -4.96
CA PHE A 150 22.01 40.98 -4.12
C PHE A 150 20.93 41.39 -3.09
N HIS A 151 19.77 40.73 -3.10
CA HIS A 151 18.67 41.01 -2.18
C HIS A 151 18.77 40.16 -0.91
N VAL A 152 19.26 40.74 0.17
CA VAL A 152 19.48 40.04 1.46
C VAL A 152 18.24 39.28 1.94
N LEU A 153 17.04 39.87 1.83
CA LEU A 153 15.80 39.19 2.23
C LEU A 153 15.50 37.97 1.35
N LEU A 154 15.80 38.03 0.05
CA LEU A 154 15.62 36.93 -0.88
C LEU A 154 16.57 35.78 -0.55
N ILE A 155 17.83 36.08 -0.19
CA ILE A 155 18.79 35.07 0.28
C ILE A 155 18.23 34.29 1.47
N ILE A 156 17.58 34.97 2.43
CA ILE A 156 16.95 34.30 3.59
C ILE A 156 15.87 33.31 3.11
N PHE A 157 14.99 33.71 2.19
CA PHE A 157 13.96 32.81 1.65
C PHE A 157 14.55 31.66 0.84
N SER A 158 15.66 31.88 0.12
CA SER A 158 16.40 30.84 -0.60
C SER A 158 16.99 29.80 0.34
N VAL A 159 17.56 30.23 1.47
CA VAL A 159 18.07 29.33 2.51
C VAL A 159 16.92 28.55 3.15
N LEU A 160 15.78 29.20 3.44
CA LEU A 160 14.59 28.51 3.95
C LEU A 160 14.04 27.48 2.94
N CYS A 161 14.07 27.78 1.64
CA CYS A 161 13.69 26.86 0.57
C CYS A 161 14.62 25.64 0.53
N LEU A 162 15.93 25.87 0.65
CA LEU A 162 16.94 24.81 0.70
C LEU A 162 16.76 23.92 1.94
N VAL A 163 16.57 24.50 3.12
CA VAL A 163 16.28 23.75 4.36
C VAL A 163 14.98 22.95 4.22
N SER A 164 13.96 23.51 3.59
CA SER A 164 12.69 22.82 3.31
C SER A 164 12.90 21.56 2.48
N SER A 165 13.83 21.55 1.52
CA SER A 165 14.13 20.32 0.75
C SER A 165 14.67 19.18 1.61
N PHE A 166 15.50 19.47 2.61
CA PHE A 166 16.00 18.45 3.54
C PHE A 166 14.90 17.93 4.45
N ILE A 167 14.01 18.81 4.92
CA ILE A 167 12.83 18.40 5.71
C ILE A 167 11.92 17.49 4.89
N ILE A 168 11.64 17.86 3.64
CA ILE A 168 10.83 17.08 2.70
C ILE A 168 11.42 15.69 2.47
N LEU A 169 12.74 15.59 2.33
CA LEU A 169 13.44 14.33 2.15
C LEU A 169 13.15 13.35 3.31
N PHE A 170 13.13 13.80 4.56
CA PHE A 170 12.78 12.95 5.71
C PHE A 170 11.27 12.67 5.81
N ILE A 171 10.42 13.60 5.38
CA ILE A 171 8.96 13.40 5.34
C ILE A 171 8.58 12.32 4.32
N GLU A 172 9.21 12.33 3.15
CA GLU A 172 8.93 11.41 2.04
C GLU A 172 9.63 10.06 2.20
N VAL A 173 10.86 10.05 2.76
CA VAL A 173 11.68 8.85 2.92
C VAL A 173 11.91 8.54 4.42
N PRO A 174 10.94 7.91 5.11
CA PRO A 174 11.06 7.59 6.53
C PRO A 174 12.16 6.55 6.83
N LEU A 175 12.65 5.81 5.82
CA LEU A 175 13.80 4.92 5.97
C LEU A 175 15.06 5.69 6.39
N LEU A 176 15.20 6.95 6.00
CA LEU A 176 16.38 7.76 6.34
C LEU A 176 16.48 8.03 7.84
N LEU A 177 15.38 8.04 8.59
CA LEU A 177 15.41 8.12 10.06
C LEU A 177 16.01 6.87 10.73
N ARG A 178 16.13 5.75 10.00
CA ARG A 178 16.76 4.53 10.53
C ARG A 178 18.24 4.43 10.21
N ILE A 179 18.70 5.13 9.17
CA ILE A 179 20.07 5.02 8.64
C ILE A 179 20.90 6.25 9.04
N CYS A 180 20.29 7.43 9.07
CA CYS A 180 20.98 8.67 9.43
C CYS A 180 21.10 8.80 10.96
N PRO A 181 22.27 9.19 11.50
CA PRO A 181 22.44 9.50 12.92
C PRO A 181 21.80 10.86 13.25
N THR A 182 20.47 10.90 13.28
CA THR A 182 19.68 12.09 13.63
C THR A 182 19.38 12.16 15.12
N SER A 183 19.02 13.34 15.62
CA SER A 183 18.72 13.51 17.04
C SER A 183 17.35 12.92 17.39
N ALA A 184 17.19 12.38 18.60
CA ALA A 184 15.92 11.80 19.06
C ALA A 184 14.74 12.80 19.01
N ALA A 185 15.03 14.10 19.19
CA ALA A 185 14.05 15.18 19.06
C ALA A 185 13.58 15.36 17.61
N PHE A 186 14.51 15.30 16.65
CA PHE A 186 14.20 15.37 15.23
C PHE A 186 13.40 14.15 14.76
N ASP A 187 13.79 12.96 15.20
CA ASP A 187 13.07 11.72 14.88
C ASP A 187 11.63 11.77 15.41
N GLY A 188 11.46 12.24 16.64
CA GLY A 188 10.15 12.45 17.25
C GLY A 188 9.28 13.44 16.47
N PHE A 189 9.88 14.52 15.95
CA PHE A 189 9.21 15.50 15.11
C PHE A 189 8.76 14.91 13.77
N ILE A 190 9.65 14.26 13.01
CA ILE A 190 9.31 13.69 11.71
C ILE A 190 8.28 12.57 11.84
N ARG A 191 8.34 11.76 12.91
CA ARG A 191 7.33 10.71 13.18
C ARG A 191 5.93 11.27 13.41
N ARG A 192 5.79 12.50 13.93
CA ARG A 192 4.49 13.19 14.02
C ARG A 192 3.95 13.58 12.65
N ILE A 193 4.82 13.77 11.65
CA ILE A 193 4.47 14.09 10.25
C ILE A 193 4.30 12.80 9.43
N SER A 194 3.70 11.78 10.04
CA SER A 194 3.39 10.50 9.37
C SER A 194 1.99 10.46 8.76
N THR A 195 1.06 11.28 9.26
CA THR A 195 -0.31 11.33 8.75
C THR A 195 -0.42 12.24 7.53
N ASN A 196 -1.37 11.96 6.64
CA ASN A 196 -1.60 12.76 5.44
C ASN A 196 -1.98 14.21 5.78
N TYR A 197 -2.76 14.43 6.85
CA TYR A 197 -3.11 15.77 7.31
C TYR A 197 -1.88 16.53 7.83
N MET A 198 -1.01 15.88 8.61
CA MET A 198 0.20 16.52 9.10
C MET A 198 1.18 16.84 7.98
N ARG A 199 1.25 15.98 6.95
CA ARG A 199 2.03 16.24 5.74
C ARG A 199 1.46 17.39 4.95
N ALA A 200 0.15 17.42 4.72
CA ALA A 200 -0.53 18.54 4.07
C ALA A 200 -0.22 19.87 4.79
N ALA A 201 -0.27 19.88 6.12
CA ALA A 201 0.10 21.03 6.92
C ALA A 201 1.57 21.41 6.77
N ALA A 202 2.50 20.45 6.84
CA ALA A 202 3.93 20.72 6.68
C ALA A 202 4.24 21.32 5.29
N TYR A 203 3.73 20.72 4.23
CA TYR A 203 3.85 21.26 2.86
C TYR A 203 3.19 22.63 2.72
N GLY A 204 2.03 22.83 3.34
CA GLY A 204 1.31 24.11 3.35
C GLY A 204 2.11 25.23 4.02
N VAL A 205 2.72 24.97 5.17
CA VAL A 205 3.58 25.95 5.86
C VAL A 205 4.78 26.33 5.00
N MET A 206 5.47 25.34 4.42
CA MET A 206 6.59 25.59 3.51
C MET A 206 6.15 26.37 2.27
N ALA A 207 4.97 26.07 1.71
CA ALA A 207 4.40 26.80 0.58
C ALA A 207 4.15 28.28 0.91
N VAL A 208 3.52 28.57 2.06
CA VAL A 208 3.25 29.94 2.51
C VAL A 208 4.54 30.75 2.63
N VAL A 209 5.60 30.16 3.20
CA VAL A 209 6.91 30.82 3.29
C VAL A 209 7.43 31.22 1.90
N GLN A 210 7.28 30.36 0.89
CA GLN A 210 7.73 30.68 -0.47
C GLN A 210 6.83 31.71 -1.16
N TRP A 211 5.53 31.71 -0.92
CA TRP A 211 4.64 32.78 -1.41
C TRP A 211 4.99 34.14 -0.83
N LEU A 212 5.37 34.22 0.45
CA LEU A 212 5.81 35.46 1.09
C LEU A 212 7.08 36.03 0.44
N SER A 213 7.97 35.20 -0.09
CA SER A 213 9.17 35.66 -0.79
C SER A 213 8.85 36.51 -2.03
N LEU A 214 7.72 36.23 -2.69
CA LEU A 214 7.32 36.89 -3.94
C LEU A 214 6.72 38.28 -3.72
N ILE A 215 6.31 38.59 -2.50
CA ILE A 215 5.90 39.95 -2.11
C ILE A 215 7.09 40.91 -2.18
N ILE A 216 8.30 40.39 -1.92
CA ILE A 216 9.53 41.18 -1.88
C ILE A 216 10.08 41.40 -3.29
N ALA A 217 10.21 40.32 -4.07
CA ALA A 217 10.65 40.39 -5.46
C ALA A 217 10.21 39.15 -6.24
N ALA A 218 9.94 39.33 -7.53
CA ALA A 218 9.69 38.22 -8.44
C ALA A 218 10.96 37.39 -8.62
N SER A 219 10.88 36.09 -8.35
CA SER A 219 12.00 35.15 -8.46
C SER A 219 11.53 33.77 -8.88
N SER A 220 12.47 32.88 -9.19
CA SER A 220 12.16 31.50 -9.57
C SER A 220 11.59 30.67 -8.40
N LEU A 221 11.61 31.18 -7.16
CA LEU A 221 10.96 30.56 -6.00
C LEU A 221 9.44 30.39 -6.17
N ILE A 222 8.81 31.09 -7.14
CA ILE A 222 7.41 30.86 -7.51
C ILE A 222 7.14 29.41 -7.92
N ALA A 223 8.08 28.77 -8.62
CA ALA A 223 7.93 27.37 -9.01
C ALA A 223 7.92 26.45 -7.77
N ALA A 224 8.73 26.75 -6.75
CA ALA A 224 8.69 26.05 -5.47
C ALA A 224 7.37 26.28 -4.74
N ALA A 225 6.90 27.54 -4.67
CA ALA A 225 5.65 27.89 -4.02
C ALA A 225 4.44 27.15 -4.62
N VAL A 226 4.33 27.13 -5.96
CA VAL A 226 3.25 26.44 -6.67
C VAL A 226 3.31 24.93 -6.42
N LEU A 227 4.48 24.32 -6.52
CA LEU A 227 4.60 22.86 -6.40
C LEU A 227 4.42 22.37 -4.95
N LEU A 228 4.92 23.13 -3.97
CA LEU A 228 4.63 22.89 -2.55
C LEU A 228 3.14 22.99 -2.26
N THR A 229 2.44 23.98 -2.85
CA THR A 229 0.99 24.15 -2.70
C THR A 229 0.24 22.97 -3.32
N ALA A 230 0.59 22.57 -4.54
CA ALA A 230 -0.01 21.41 -5.21
C ALA A 230 0.18 20.14 -4.37
N THR A 231 1.38 19.93 -3.81
CA THR A 231 1.69 18.80 -2.94
C THR A 231 0.88 18.81 -1.65
N ALA A 232 0.75 19.98 -1.02
CA ALA A 232 -0.10 20.15 0.17
C ALA A 232 -1.56 19.77 -0.12
N LEU A 233 -2.11 20.23 -1.25
CA LEU A 233 -3.47 19.91 -1.67
C LEU A 233 -3.65 18.42 -1.97
N CYS A 234 -2.68 17.79 -2.64
CA CYS A 234 -2.73 16.34 -2.88
C CYS A 234 -2.73 15.54 -1.56
N TYR A 235 -1.90 15.92 -0.59
CA TYR A 235 -1.91 15.29 0.73
C TYR A 235 -3.20 15.56 1.52
N LEU A 236 -3.77 16.77 1.40
CA LEU A 236 -5.03 17.11 2.03
C LEU A 236 -6.18 16.27 1.45
N LEU A 237 -6.27 16.19 0.11
CA LEU A 237 -7.25 15.35 -0.59
C LEU A 237 -7.08 13.88 -0.22
N ALA A 238 -5.85 13.39 -0.09
CA ALA A 238 -5.57 12.03 0.37
C ALA A 238 -6.04 11.82 1.82
N GLY A 239 -5.86 12.82 2.69
CA GLY A 239 -6.40 12.83 4.05
C GLY A 239 -7.93 12.76 4.07
N ILE A 240 -8.60 13.64 3.32
CA ILE A 240 -10.08 13.69 3.24
C ILE A 240 -10.65 12.37 2.69
N LYS A 241 -9.97 11.75 1.73
CA LYS A 241 -10.36 10.44 1.16
C LYS A 241 -10.03 9.25 2.07
N GLY A 242 -9.51 9.48 3.29
CA GLY A 242 -9.09 8.41 4.20
C GLY A 242 -8.00 7.51 3.62
N GLN A 243 -7.24 7.99 2.62
CA GLN A 243 -6.23 7.19 1.95
C GLN A 243 -5.06 6.99 2.90
N ALA A 244 -4.52 5.78 3.00
CA ALA A 244 -3.28 5.58 3.74
C ALA A 244 -2.08 6.12 2.94
N PHE A 245 -1.03 6.53 3.64
CA PHE A 245 0.26 6.70 2.98
C PHE A 245 0.85 5.32 2.66
N VAL A 246 1.25 5.13 1.40
CA VAL A 246 2.04 3.97 0.97
C VAL A 246 3.35 4.51 0.43
N GLY A 247 4.44 4.19 1.12
CA GLY A 247 5.78 4.53 0.67
C GLY A 247 6.12 3.76 -0.62
N SER A 248 6.96 4.34 -1.48
CA SER A 248 7.41 3.65 -2.69
C SER A 248 8.28 2.44 -2.34
N LYS A 249 8.09 1.35 -3.11
CA LYS A 249 8.93 0.14 -3.07
C LYS A 249 10.42 0.45 -3.26
N THR A 250 10.72 1.50 -4.02
CA THR A 250 12.10 1.92 -4.33
C THR A 250 12.80 2.68 -3.21
N LEU A 251 12.07 3.14 -2.18
CA LEU A 251 12.59 4.04 -1.13
C LEU A 251 12.34 3.48 0.29
N GLY A 252 12.21 2.15 0.41
CA GLY A 252 12.04 1.48 1.70
C GLY A 252 10.62 1.51 2.24
N GLY A 253 9.62 1.73 1.38
CA GLY A 253 8.21 1.53 1.71
C GLY A 253 7.91 0.05 1.90
N ALA A 254 8.27 -0.51 3.06
CA ALA A 254 7.77 -1.78 3.51
C ALA A 254 6.29 -1.60 3.88
N GLY A 255 5.43 -1.52 2.86
CA GLY A 255 4.03 -1.89 3.06
C GLY A 255 4.00 -3.37 3.44
N VAL A 256 3.11 -3.76 4.34
CA VAL A 256 2.88 -5.17 4.72
C VAL A 256 2.63 -6.06 3.49
N ALA A 257 2.07 -5.46 2.44
CA ALA A 257 2.04 -5.93 1.06
C ALA A 257 3.32 -6.59 0.52
N GLN A 258 4.51 -6.05 0.84
CA GLN A 258 5.80 -6.61 0.38
C GLN A 258 6.38 -7.66 1.31
N MET A 259 5.87 -7.77 2.54
CA MET A 259 6.22 -8.91 3.38
C MET A 259 5.45 -10.15 2.94
N ILE A 260 4.21 -10.02 2.45
CA ILE A 260 3.35 -11.17 2.10
C ILE A 260 3.70 -11.86 0.76
N VAL A 261 4.46 -11.21 -0.13
CA VAL A 261 4.83 -11.76 -1.46
C VAL A 261 5.99 -12.76 -1.38
#